data_AF-A0A9P0EYK2-F1
#
_entry.id   AF-A0A9P0EYK2-F1
#
_cell.length_a   1.000
_cell.length_b   1.000
_cell.length_c   1.000
_cell.angle_alpha   90.00
_cell.angle_beta   90.00
_cell.angle_gamma   90.00
#
_symmetry.space_group_name_H-M   'P 1'
#
loop_
_entity.id
_entity.type
_entity.pdbx_description
1 polymer ?
#
loop_
_entity_poly.entity_id
_entity_poly.type
_entity_poly.pdbx_seq_one_letter_code
_entity_poly.pdbx_strand_id
1 'polypeptide(L)'
;MGIFFYSEKRKEKMPPKGQVIVSSLFLFLMVAQTCAEKGASFLSDDRINRINSAQSSWKAGRNYHPNSEENLIKLLGELDPKNLHETDKLPLKTYDPAWPSDKEIPKMFDARKKWGKICPQISEIQDQGYCGSCWVSRVKYLLRVSLPIACH
;
A
#
# COMPACT_ATOMS: atom_id res chain seq x y z
N MET A 1 -44.71 -42.33 -56.54
CA MET A 1 -43.38 -42.07 -55.97
C MET A 1 -43.57 -41.60 -54.53
N GLY A 2 -43.54 -42.52 -53.56
CA GLY A 2 -43.73 -42.19 -52.13
C GLY A 2 -42.40 -42.33 -51.39
N ILE A 3 -41.89 -41.23 -50.83
CA ILE A 3 -40.62 -41.21 -50.09
C ILE A 3 -40.93 -41.64 -48.65
N PHE A 4 -40.47 -42.83 -48.25
CA PHE A 4 -40.46 -43.25 -46.85
C PHE A 4 -39.30 -42.56 -46.14
N PHE A 5 -39.59 -41.64 -45.22
CA PHE A 5 -38.62 -41.14 -44.25
C PHE A 5 -38.58 -42.08 -43.06
N TYR A 6 -37.48 -42.83 -42.92
CA TYR A 6 -37.16 -43.55 -41.69
C TYR A 6 -36.55 -42.54 -40.70
N SER A 7 -37.25 -42.28 -39.59
CA SER A 7 -36.76 -41.44 -38.49
C SER A 7 -36.28 -42.33 -37.36
N GLU A 8 -34.96 -42.47 -37.23
CA GLU A 8 -34.33 -43.18 -36.12
C GLU A 8 -34.34 -42.30 -34.87
N LYS A 9 -35.25 -42.58 -33.93
CA LYS A 9 -35.28 -41.91 -32.62
C LYS A 9 -34.04 -42.33 -31.82
N ARG A 10 -33.00 -41.50 -31.79
CA ARG A 10 -31.89 -41.64 -30.83
C ARG A 10 -32.46 -41.55 -29.41
N LYS A 11 -32.40 -42.65 -28.66
CA LYS A 11 -32.68 -42.64 -27.22
C LYS A 11 -31.51 -41.98 -26.52
N GLU A 12 -31.66 -40.72 -26.12
CA GLU A 12 -30.71 -40.10 -25.20
C GLU A 12 -30.75 -40.86 -23.88
N LYS A 13 -29.65 -41.54 -23.55
CA LYS A 13 -29.50 -42.20 -22.25
C LYS A 13 -29.33 -41.12 -21.20
N MET A 14 -30.38 -40.91 -20.41
CA MET A 14 -30.35 -40.00 -19.27
C MET A 14 -29.27 -40.48 -18.28
N PRO A 15 -28.35 -39.62 -17.85
CA PRO A 15 -27.28 -40.02 -16.94
C PRO A 15 -27.86 -40.57 -15.63
N PRO A 16 -27.22 -41.58 -15.01
CA PRO A 16 -27.68 -42.14 -13.75
C PRO A 16 -27.77 -41.04 -12.69
N LYS A 17 -28.87 -41.00 -11.94
CA LYS A 17 -29.19 -39.94 -10.98
C LYS A 17 -28.05 -39.66 -9.99
N GLY A 18 -27.29 -40.69 -9.60
CA GLY A 18 -26.11 -40.55 -8.74
C GLY A 18 -24.96 -39.76 -9.38
N GLN A 19 -24.76 -39.89 -10.70
CA GLN A 19 -23.72 -39.15 -11.44
C GLN A 19 -24.06 -37.66 -11.54
N VAL A 20 -25.35 -37.32 -11.68
CA VAL A 20 -25.81 -35.92 -11.69
C VAL A 20 -25.61 -35.26 -10.32
N ILE A 21 -25.91 -35.98 -9.23
CA ILE A 21 -25.75 -35.49 -7.85
C ILE A 21 -24.27 -35.27 -7.52
N VAL A 22 -23.40 -36.23 -7.85
CA VAL A 22 -21.95 -36.12 -7.60
C VAL A 22 -21.35 -34.96 -8.38
N SER A 23 -21.67 -34.83 -9.68
CA SER A 23 -21.19 -33.71 -10.50
C SER A 23 -21.69 -32.36 -9.98
N SER A 24 -22.94 -32.29 -9.49
CA SER A 24 -23.50 -31.06 -8.94
C SER A 24 -22.82 -30.66 -7.62
N LEU A 25 -22.60 -31.62 -6.70
CA LEU A 25 -21.88 -31.39 -5.45
C LEU A 25 -20.43 -30.96 -5.68
N PHE A 26 -19.76 -31.56 -6.68
CA PHE A 26 -18.41 -31.17 -7.07
C PHE A 26 -18.36 -29.73 -7.60
N LEU A 27 -19.35 -29.34 -8.41
CA LEU A 27 -19.49 -27.96 -8.90
C LEU A 27 -19.70 -26.97 -7.74
N PHE A 28 -20.56 -27.32 -6.78
CA PHE A 28 -20.81 -26.50 -5.59
C PHE A 28 -19.56 -26.33 -4.71
N LEU A 29 -18.76 -27.38 -4.52
CA LEU A 29 -17.51 -27.32 -3.76
C LEU A 29 -16.47 -26.40 -4.44
N MET A 30 -16.32 -26.52 -5.76
CA MET A 30 -15.42 -25.67 -6.54
C MET A 30 -15.84 -24.19 -6.48
N VAL A 31 -17.15 -23.90 -6.54
CA VAL A 31 -17.68 -22.54 -6.38
C VAL A 31 -17.44 -22.02 -4.95
N ALA A 32 -17.70 -22.83 -3.92
CA ALA A 32 -17.45 -22.44 -2.53
C ALA A 32 -15.96 -22.12 -2.25
N GLN A 33 -15.04 -22.89 -2.85
CA GLN A 33 -13.59 -22.63 -2.75
C GLN A 33 -13.19 -21.33 -3.44
N THR A 34 -13.80 -20.97 -4.58
CA THR A 34 -13.56 -19.66 -5.22
C THR A 34 -14.08 -18.48 -4.41
N CYS A 35 -15.09 -18.68 -3.56
CA CYS A 35 -15.62 -17.65 -2.66
C CYS A 35 -14.78 -17.44 -1.39
N ALA A 36 -13.85 -18.36 -1.07
CA ALA A 36 -13.25 -18.45 0.27
C ALA A 36 -11.87 -17.82 0.45
N GLU A 37 -11.22 -17.26 -0.58
CA GLU A 37 -9.88 -16.66 -0.42
C GLU A 37 -9.79 -15.23 -0.94
N LYS A 38 -10.26 -14.28 -0.13
CA LYS A 38 -9.58 -13.00 0.00
C LYS A 38 -8.99 -12.95 1.41
N GLY A 39 -7.66 -13.04 1.51
CA GLY A 39 -6.97 -12.79 2.77
C GLY A 39 -7.47 -11.49 3.40
N ALA A 40 -7.64 -11.47 4.72
CA ALA A 40 -8.19 -10.31 5.42
C ALA A 40 -7.44 -9.03 5.01
N SER A 41 -8.19 -8.06 4.48
CA SER A 41 -7.69 -6.74 4.06
C SER A 41 -6.78 -6.15 5.14
N PHE A 42 -5.66 -5.56 4.73
CA PHE A 42 -4.73 -4.95 5.68
C PHE A 42 -5.31 -3.69 6.34
N LEU A 43 -6.38 -3.14 5.77
CA LEU A 43 -7.16 -2.01 6.28
C LEU A 43 -8.38 -2.44 7.12
N SER A 44 -8.52 -3.72 7.48
CA SER A 44 -9.63 -4.21 8.31
C SER A 44 -9.59 -3.67 9.75
N ASP A 45 -10.76 -3.60 10.41
CA ASP A 45 -10.83 -3.25 11.84
C ASP A 45 -10.12 -4.27 12.73
N ASP A 46 -10.15 -5.55 12.35
CA ASP A 46 -9.44 -6.61 13.06
C ASP A 46 -7.93 -6.35 13.09
N ARG A 47 -7.37 -5.82 12.00
CA ARG A 47 -5.96 -5.39 11.94
C ARG A 47 -5.68 -4.23 12.89
N ILE A 48 -6.56 -3.23 12.96
CA ILE A 48 -6.44 -2.09 13.89
C ILE A 48 -6.46 -2.59 15.34
N ASN A 49 -7.42 -3.46 15.68
CA ASN A 49 -7.56 -4.03 17.02
C ASN A 49 -6.34 -4.87 17.42
N ARG A 50 -5.84 -5.69 16.51
CA ARG A 50 -4.64 -6.50 16.73
C ARG A 50 -3.38 -5.66 16.95
N ILE A 51 -3.23 -4.54 16.24
CA ILE A 51 -2.11 -3.63 16.45
C ILE A 51 -2.22 -3.00 17.84
N ASN A 52 -3.38 -2.43 18.17
CA ASN A 52 -3.63 -1.79 19.47
C ASN A 52 -3.55 -2.75 20.67
N SER A 53 -3.73 -4.06 20.47
CA SER A 53 -3.54 -5.06 21.53
C SER A 53 -2.08 -5.47 21.71
N ALA A 54 -1.25 -5.34 20.68
CA ALA A 54 0.16 -5.74 20.70
C ALA A 54 1.11 -4.61 21.12
N GLN A 55 0.72 -3.34 20.95
CA GLN A 55 1.55 -2.19 21.30
C GLN A 55 0.72 -1.06 21.94
N SER A 56 1.38 -0.16 22.68
CA SER A 56 0.72 0.96 23.38
C SER A 56 1.39 2.33 23.19
N SER A 57 2.54 2.42 22.51
CA SER A 57 3.28 3.67 22.30
C SER A 57 2.63 4.64 21.31
N TRP A 58 1.67 4.16 20.53
CA TRP A 58 0.83 4.91 19.60
C TRP A 58 -0.52 4.20 19.47
N LYS A 59 -1.54 4.87 18.92
CA LYS A 59 -2.86 4.29 18.71
C LYS A 59 -3.16 4.15 17.23
N ALA A 60 -3.37 2.92 16.76
CA ALA A 60 -3.84 2.65 15.41
C ALA A 60 -5.29 3.13 15.25
N GLY A 61 -5.56 3.79 14.13
CA GLY A 61 -6.87 4.30 13.76
C GLY A 61 -7.07 4.29 12.25
N ARG A 62 -8.28 4.62 11.81
CA ARG A 62 -8.66 4.62 10.40
C ARG A 62 -8.30 5.95 9.74
N ASN A 63 -7.36 5.93 8.80
CA ASN A 63 -7.04 7.09 7.95
C ASN A 63 -7.62 6.98 6.54
N TYR A 64 -7.77 5.75 6.02
CA TYR A 64 -8.20 5.48 4.66
C TYR A 64 -9.40 4.53 4.62
N HIS A 65 -10.22 4.65 3.59
CA HIS A 65 -11.36 3.76 3.40
C HIS A 65 -10.89 2.31 3.16
N PRO A 66 -11.57 1.27 3.68
CA PRO A 66 -11.12 -0.13 3.55
C PRO A 66 -10.93 -0.61 2.11
N ASN A 67 -11.64 -0.01 1.16
CA ASN A 67 -11.53 -0.33 -0.27
C ASN A 67 -10.44 0.48 -1.01
N SER A 68 -9.54 1.16 -0.30
CA SER A 68 -8.50 2.01 -0.90
C SER A 68 -7.13 1.33 -1.05
N GLU A 69 -7.04 0.02 -0.81
CA GLU A 69 -5.75 -0.71 -0.80
C GLU A 69 -4.89 -0.48 -2.05
N GLU A 70 -5.48 -0.60 -3.25
CA GLU A 70 -4.75 -0.39 -4.50
C GLU A 70 -4.19 1.03 -4.62
N ASN A 71 -4.98 2.02 -4.20
CA ASN A 71 -4.57 3.43 -4.20
C ASN A 71 -3.48 3.70 -3.16
N LEU A 72 -3.48 2.99 -2.03
CA LEU A 72 -2.44 3.10 -1.02
C LEU A 72 -1.11 2.55 -1.47
N ILE A 73 -1.11 1.43 -2.20
CA ILE A 73 0.12 0.87 -2.76
C ILE A 73 0.79 1.88 -3.69
N LYS A 74 0.01 2.65 -4.47
CA LYS A 74 0.53 3.72 -5.33
C LYS A 74 1.22 4.85 -4.57
N LEU A 75 0.95 5.04 -3.28
CA LEU A 75 1.63 6.05 -2.46
C LEU A 75 3.09 5.68 -2.15
N LEU A 76 3.44 4.39 -2.25
CA LEU A 76 4.74 3.84 -1.86
C LEU A 76 5.71 3.82 -3.05
N GLY A 77 6.22 5.00 -3.43
CA GLY A 77 7.04 5.17 -4.64
C GLY A 77 8.56 5.19 -4.44
N GLU A 78 9.06 4.88 -3.25
CA GLU A 78 10.49 4.93 -2.96
C GLU A 78 11.20 3.62 -3.36
N LEU A 79 12.36 3.75 -4.00
CA LEU A 79 13.19 2.60 -4.38
C LEU A 79 13.88 2.01 -3.15
N ASP A 80 13.95 0.68 -3.07
CA ASP A 80 14.73 0.01 -2.03
C ASP A 80 16.23 0.30 -2.27
N PRO A 81 16.94 0.92 -1.31
CA PRO A 81 18.38 1.21 -1.45
C PRO A 81 19.23 -0.03 -1.72
N LYS A 82 18.75 -1.24 -1.38
CA LYS A 82 19.42 -2.51 -1.71
C LYS A 82 19.47 -2.79 -3.21
N ASN A 83 18.57 -2.19 -3.98
CA ASN A 83 18.48 -2.34 -5.42
C ASN A 83 19.33 -1.30 -6.18
N LEU A 84 20.02 -0.40 -5.48
CA LEU A 84 20.90 0.59 -6.08
C LEU A 84 22.29 0.00 -6.34
N HIS A 85 22.88 0.32 -7.49
CA HIS A 85 24.28 -0.01 -7.74
C HIS A 85 25.19 0.83 -6.83
N GLU A 86 26.39 0.33 -6.53
CA GLU A 86 27.32 1.04 -5.64
C GLU A 86 27.67 2.43 -6.17
N THR A 87 27.75 2.60 -7.50
CA THR A 87 28.01 3.91 -8.12
C THR A 87 26.89 4.92 -7.94
N ASP A 88 25.66 4.46 -7.63
CA ASP A 88 24.50 5.32 -7.45
C ASP A 88 24.36 5.78 -5.98
N LYS A 89 25.16 5.21 -5.07
CA LYS A 89 25.14 5.55 -3.65
C LYS A 89 25.88 6.86 -3.41
N LEU A 90 25.23 7.75 -2.65
CA LEU A 90 25.83 9.00 -2.23
C LEU A 90 26.89 8.75 -1.14
N PRO A 91 27.96 9.56 -1.08
CA PRO A 91 28.96 9.45 -0.03
C PRO A 91 28.35 9.71 1.34
N LEU A 92 28.76 8.92 2.33
CA LEU A 92 28.33 9.09 3.72
C LEU A 92 29.00 10.31 4.32
N LYS A 93 28.21 11.19 4.96
CA LYS A 93 28.73 12.30 5.74
C LYS A 93 29.25 11.78 7.09
N THR A 94 30.57 11.62 7.20
CA THR A 94 31.25 11.07 8.40
C THR A 94 31.94 12.12 9.26
N TYR A 95 32.14 13.33 8.74
CA TYR A 95 32.81 14.42 9.44
C TYR A 95 32.21 15.78 9.06
N ASP A 96 32.08 16.66 10.05
CA ASP A 96 31.72 18.07 9.88
C ASP A 96 32.45 18.89 10.95
N PRO A 97 33.37 19.81 10.59
CA PRO A 97 34.03 20.68 11.57
C PRO A 97 33.06 21.53 12.40
N ALA A 98 31.86 21.79 11.87
CA ALA A 98 30.80 22.53 12.56
C ALA A 98 29.88 21.62 13.38
N TRP A 99 30.20 20.33 13.53
CA TRP A 99 29.40 19.42 14.33
C TRP A 99 29.43 19.86 15.81
N PRO A 100 28.28 20.13 16.43
CA PRO A 100 28.23 20.51 17.83
C PRO A 100 28.65 19.35 18.72
N SER A 101 29.21 19.66 19.89
CA SER A 101 29.41 18.64 20.93
C SER A 101 28.06 18.07 21.38
N ASP A 102 28.03 16.82 21.85
CA ASP A 102 26.79 16.18 22.32
C ASP A 102 26.06 16.97 23.42
N LYS A 103 26.81 17.80 24.17
CA LYS A 103 26.27 18.69 25.22
C LYS A 103 25.46 19.86 24.66
N GLU A 104 25.71 20.26 23.42
CA GLU A 104 25.06 21.36 22.73
C GLU A 104 23.80 20.90 21.95
N ILE A 105 23.65 19.59 21.73
CA ILE A 105 22.47 19.02 21.06
C ILE A 105 21.29 19.06 22.04
N PRO A 106 20.17 19.73 21.69
CA PRO A 106 19.02 19.83 22.57
C PRO A 106 18.30 18.49 22.70
N LYS A 107 17.79 18.19 23.90
CA LYS A 107 16.97 16.99 24.17
C LYS A 107 15.70 16.91 23.32
N MET A 108 15.18 18.06 22.88
CA MET A 108 14.01 18.17 22.01
C MET A 108 14.27 19.23 20.95
N PHE A 109 13.93 18.92 19.71
CA PHE A 109 14.09 19.83 18.58
C PHE A 109 12.84 19.83 17.69
N ASP A 110 12.39 21.01 17.27
CA ASP A 110 11.31 21.17 16.29
C ASP A 110 11.68 22.30 15.34
N ALA A 111 11.91 21.95 14.07
CA ALA A 111 12.29 22.90 13.02
C ALA A 111 11.28 24.04 12.85
N ARG A 112 9.99 23.78 13.06
CA ARG A 112 8.92 24.78 12.96
C ARG A 112 9.01 25.81 14.07
N LYS A 113 9.43 25.41 15.27
CA LYS A 113 9.65 26.35 16.39
C LYS A 113 10.91 27.17 16.20
N LYS A 114 11.98 26.57 15.68
CA LYS A 114 13.28 27.23 15.49
C LYS A 114 13.25 28.22 14.32
N TRP A 115 12.65 27.83 13.20
CA TRP A 115 12.73 28.60 11.95
C TRP A 115 11.37 28.99 11.37
N GLY A 116 10.25 28.52 11.91
CA GLY A 116 8.93 28.74 11.30
C GLY A 116 8.47 30.20 11.22
N LYS A 117 9.03 31.11 12.05
CA LYS A 117 8.78 32.55 11.91
C LYS A 117 9.37 33.15 10.64
N ILE A 118 10.54 32.65 10.24
CA ILE A 118 11.26 33.10 9.04
C ILE A 118 10.77 32.28 7.85
N CYS A 119 10.56 30.99 8.03
CA CYS A 119 10.16 30.07 6.97
C CYS A 119 8.85 29.32 7.35
N PRO A 120 7.67 29.91 7.10
CA PRO A 120 6.38 29.29 7.41
C PRO A 120 6.15 27.95 6.68
N GLN A 121 6.79 27.80 5.51
CA GLN A 121 6.73 26.61 4.65
C GLN A 121 7.20 25.33 5.36
N ILE A 122 8.00 25.43 6.42
CA ILE A 122 8.41 24.28 7.24
C ILE A 122 7.18 23.60 7.89
N SER A 123 6.09 24.35 8.12
CA SER A 123 4.87 23.78 8.69
C SER A 123 3.89 23.23 7.63
N GLU A 124 4.20 23.38 6.34
CA GLU A 124 3.33 22.99 5.24
C GLU A 124 3.34 21.47 5.05
N ILE A 125 2.15 20.87 5.01
CA ILE A 125 1.96 19.45 4.71
C ILE A 125 1.54 19.33 3.24
N GLN A 126 2.34 18.62 2.45
CA GLN A 126 2.10 18.42 1.02
C GLN A 126 1.28 17.15 0.77
N ASP A 127 0.39 17.19 -0.21
CA ASP A 127 -0.31 16.02 -0.72
C ASP A 127 0.37 15.54 -2.02
N GLN A 128 0.79 14.27 -2.05
CA GLN A 128 1.37 13.64 -3.23
C GLN A 128 0.32 13.06 -4.20
N GLY A 129 -0.96 13.05 -3.80
CA GLY A 129 -2.05 12.37 -4.51
C GLY A 129 -1.83 10.85 -4.58
N TYR A 130 -2.60 10.16 -5.41
CA TYR A 130 -2.43 8.70 -5.63
C TYR A 130 -1.29 8.38 -6.61
N CYS A 131 -0.13 8.98 -6.38
CA CYS A 131 1.09 8.83 -7.17
C CYS A 131 2.27 8.47 -6.26
N GLY A 132 3.20 7.66 -6.77
CA GLY A 132 4.46 7.29 -6.09
C GLY A 132 5.50 8.40 -6.12
N SER A 133 5.08 9.66 -5.98
CA SER A 133 5.93 10.84 -6.10
C SER A 133 6.54 11.29 -4.76
N CYS A 134 6.40 10.50 -3.69
CA CYS A 134 6.87 10.83 -2.35
C CYS A 134 8.36 11.25 -2.30
N TRP A 135 9.20 10.61 -3.11
CA TRP A 135 10.62 10.95 -3.23
C TRP A 135 10.82 12.36 -3.81
N VAL A 136 10.11 12.71 -4.89
CA VAL A 136 10.13 14.06 -5.48
C VAL A 136 9.58 15.09 -4.51
N SER A 137 8.43 14.81 -3.90
CA SER A 137 7.78 15.71 -2.95
C SER A 137 8.69 16.00 -1.75
N ARG A 138 9.37 14.99 -1.21
CA ARG A 138 10.36 15.15 -0.13
C ARG A 138 11.54 16.01 -0.57
N VAL A 139 12.15 15.72 -1.73
CA VAL A 139 13.30 16.49 -2.24
C VAL A 139 12.92 17.94 -2.53
N LYS A 140 11.80 18.17 -3.21
CA LYS A 140 11.27 19.51 -3.49
C LYS A 140 11.03 20.29 -2.20
N TYR A 141 10.44 19.66 -1.19
CA TYR A 141 10.22 20.26 0.12
C TYR A 141 11.55 20.64 0.80
N LEU A 142 12.53 19.72 0.83
CA LEU A 142 13.84 19.98 1.44
C LEU A 142 14.59 21.12 0.76
N LEU A 143 14.58 21.16 -0.57
CA LEU A 143 15.19 22.27 -1.33
C LEU A 143 14.51 23.60 -1.00
N ARG A 144 13.18 23.60 -0.90
CA ARG A 144 12.39 24.78 -0.58
C ARG A 144 12.70 25.33 0.82
N VAL A 145 12.88 24.49 1.83
CA VAL A 145 13.14 24.95 3.21
C VAL A 145 14.63 25.20 3.53
N SER A 146 15.54 24.77 2.64
CA SER A 146 16.99 24.92 2.85
C SER A 146 17.59 26.12 2.11
N LEU A 147 16.89 26.66 1.11
CA LEU A 147 17.37 27.79 0.33
C LEU A 147 16.98 29.13 0.99
N PRO A 148 17.94 30.03 1.29
CA PRO A 148 17.67 31.31 1.94
C PRO A 148 16.65 32.19 1.21
N ILE A 149 16.58 32.06 -0.11
CA ILE A 149 15.70 32.85 -1.00
C ILE A 149 14.23 32.41 -0.84
N ALA A 150 13.97 31.15 -0.48
CA ALA A 150 12.62 30.59 -0.42
C ALA A 150 11.93 30.78 0.95
N CYS A 151 12.70 31.17 1.97
CA CYS A 151 12.25 31.47 3.32
C CYS A 151 12.08 32.99 3.57
N HIS A 152 11.77 33.75 2.52
CA HIS A 152 11.32 35.15 2.55
C HIS A 152 9.96 35.27 1.84
#